data_AF-R7A632-F1
#
_entry.id   AF-R7A632-F1
#
_cell.length_a   1.000
_cell.length_b   1.000
_cell.length_c   1.000
_cell.angle_alpha   90.00
_cell.angle_beta   90.00
_cell.angle_gamma   90.00
#
_symmetry.space_group_name_H-M   'P 1'
#
loop_
_entity.id
_entity.type
_entity.pdbx_description
1 polymer ?
#
loop_
_entity_poly.entity_id
_entity_poly.type
_entity_poly.pdbx_seq_one_letter_code
_entity_poly.pdbx_strand_id
1 'polypeptide(L)'
;MFLAPNVIILIIMGVVLMVWVIFCGICFIRHSKDVIVSQDFVAHVQCETCGTHYDVNASEFTKTHFSKHRSVTKTKVEKGALVNRPHYNYYAKKLHCPKCGKKQYAQVLNVNEINRMTEKFMLRLGLRWLIIMAIGGAMILATASIPLHFVDQARKQNIEDLKEQRYDQFKERYGV
;
A
#
# COMPACT_ATOMS: atom_id res chain seq x y z
N MET A 1 -32.80 15.10 -12.62
CA MET A 1 -32.08 13.86 -12.99
C MET A 1 -31.74 13.12 -11.69
N PHE A 2 -32.69 12.36 -11.15
CA PHE A 2 -32.48 11.60 -9.92
C PHE A 2 -31.70 10.33 -10.27
N LEU A 3 -30.49 10.18 -9.70
CA LEU A 3 -29.68 8.96 -9.83
C LEU A 3 -30.48 7.79 -9.22
N ALA A 4 -30.54 6.67 -9.94
CA ALA A 4 -31.20 5.48 -9.44
C ALA A 4 -30.56 5.05 -8.10
N PRO A 5 -31.34 4.53 -7.12
CA PRO A 5 -30.82 4.16 -5.79
C PRO A 5 -29.61 3.22 -5.85
N ASN A 6 -29.56 2.32 -6.83
CA ASN A 6 -28.42 1.43 -7.10
C ASN A 6 -27.13 2.19 -7.40
N VAL A 7 -27.21 3.28 -8.17
CA VAL A 7 -26.04 4.07 -8.55
C VAL A 7 -25.50 4.81 -7.31
N ILE A 8 -26.38 5.29 -6.44
CA ILE A 8 -26.00 5.94 -5.18
C ILE A 8 -25.27 4.94 -4.27
N ILE A 9 -25.81 3.72 -4.11
CA ILE A 9 -25.20 2.66 -3.29
C ILE A 9 -23.83 2.26 -3.86
N LEU A 10 -23.71 2.11 -5.17
CA LEU A 10 -22.44 1.77 -5.82
C LEU A 10 -21.37 2.88 -5.65
N ILE A 11 -21.76 4.15 -5.75
CA ILE A 11 -20.85 5.28 -5.52
C ILE A 11 -20.36 5.28 -4.07
N ILE A 12 -21.27 5.12 -3.09
CA ILE A 12 -20.90 5.07 -1.67
C ILE A 12 -19.95 3.89 -1.41
N MET A 13 -20.25 2.70 -1.93
CA MET A 13 -19.39 1.53 -1.81
C MET A 13 -18.00 1.77 -2.41
N GLY A 14 -17.93 2.38 -3.60
CA GLY A 14 -16.67 2.72 -4.25
C GLY A 14 -15.82 3.69 -3.42
N VAL A 15 -16.45 4.72 -2.85
CA VAL A 15 -15.77 5.69 -1.96
C VAL A 15 -15.26 5.00 -0.70
N VAL A 16 -16.07 4.15 -0.06
CA VAL A 16 -15.67 3.40 1.15
C VAL A 16 -14.49 2.47 0.87
N LEU A 17 -14.50 1.75 -0.26
CA LEU A 17 -13.38 0.92 -0.68
C LEU A 17 -12.12 1.74 -0.95
N MET A 18 -12.23 2.89 -1.61
CA MET A 18 -11.10 3.80 -1.83
C MET A 18 -10.50 4.29 -0.51
N VAL A 19 -11.34 4.72 0.44
CA VAL A 19 -10.89 5.15 1.77
C VAL A 19 -10.20 3.99 2.51
N TRP A 20 -10.73 2.77 2.42
CA TRP A 20 -10.13 1.59 3.02
C TRP A 20 -8.73 1.31 2.44
N VAL A 21 -8.58 1.35 1.12
CA VAL A 21 -7.30 1.14 0.44
C VAL A 21 -6.27 2.19 0.85
N ILE A 22 -6.69 3.47 0.89
CA ILE A 22 -5.83 4.58 1.34
C ILE A 22 -5.41 4.38 2.79
N PHE A 23 -6.35 4.00 3.67
CA PHE A 23 -6.09 3.72 5.07
C PHE A 23 -5.09 2.56 5.24
N CYS A 24 -5.29 1.45 4.53
CA CYS A 24 -4.35 0.33 4.52
C CYS A 24 -2.94 0.75 4.06
N GLY A 25 -2.85 1.59 3.01
CA GLY A 25 -1.57 2.10 2.51
C GLY A 25 -0.83 2.97 3.54
N ILE A 26 -1.53 3.89 4.19
CA ILE A 26 -0.94 4.75 5.24
C ILE A 26 -0.48 3.92 6.43
N CYS A 27 -1.31 2.98 6.90
CA CYS A 27 -0.97 2.13 8.03
C CYS A 27 0.20 1.18 7.73
N PHE A 28 0.31 0.68 6.50
CA PHE A 28 1.48 -0.08 6.04
C PHE A 28 2.78 0.75 6.15
N ILE A 29 2.77 2.01 5.72
CA ILE A 29 3.95 2.90 5.79
C ILE A 29 4.29 3.25 7.24
N ARG A 30 3.29 3.53 8.09
CA ARG A 30 3.55 3.84 9.51
C ARG A 30 4.09 2.64 10.27
N HIS A 31 3.49 1.47 10.07
CA HIS A 31 3.90 0.26 10.78
C HIS A 31 5.27 -0.25 10.29
N SER A 32 5.57 -0.15 9.00
CA SER A 32 6.91 -0.47 8.49
C SER A 32 7.98 0.44 9.09
N LYS A 33 7.72 1.76 9.22
CA LYS A 33 8.63 2.68 9.90
C LYS A 33 8.85 2.29 11.37
N ASP A 34 7.77 1.98 12.08
CA ASP A 34 7.84 1.65 13.51
C ASP A 34 8.68 0.40 13.76
N VAL A 35 8.50 -0.65 12.94
CA VAL A 35 9.29 -1.87 13.11
C VAL A 35 10.74 -1.74 12.63
N ILE A 36 11.02 -0.86 11.65
CA ILE A 36 12.41 -0.52 11.29
C ILE A 36 13.10 0.22 12.45
N VAL A 37 12.38 1.08 13.17
CA VAL A 37 12.90 1.80 14.34
C VAL A 37 13.09 0.87 15.53
N SER A 38 12.23 -0.14 15.72
CA SER A 38 12.31 -1.05 16.87
C SER A 38 13.42 -2.11 16.77
N GLN A 39 14.08 -2.27 15.61
CA GLN A 39 15.12 -3.29 15.40
C GLN A 39 16.56 -2.80 15.63
N ASP A 40 16.77 -1.67 16.32
CA ASP A 40 18.11 -1.12 16.65
C ASP A 40 19.07 -1.17 15.46
N PHE A 41 18.59 -0.63 14.34
CA PHE A 41 19.35 -0.63 13.10
C PHE A 41 20.49 0.38 13.21
N VAL A 42 21.73 -0.13 13.22
CA VAL A 42 22.95 0.67 13.24
C VAL A 42 23.54 0.72 11.83
N ALA A 43 23.53 1.90 11.23
CA ALA A 43 24.16 2.13 9.94
C ALA A 43 25.63 2.56 10.15
N HIS A 44 26.56 1.70 9.74
CA HIS A 44 27.98 2.06 9.65
C HIS A 44 28.18 3.03 8.49
N VAL A 45 28.60 4.27 8.79
CA VAL A 45 28.79 5.31 7.79
C VAL A 45 30.19 5.90 7.81
N GLN A 46 30.69 6.27 6.64
CA GLN A 46 31.97 6.93 6.44
C GLN A 46 31.74 8.30 5.82
N CYS A 47 32.19 9.38 6.48
CA CYS A 47 32.09 10.72 5.92
C CYS A 47 32.98 10.87 4.68
N GLU A 48 32.44 11.38 3.57
CA GLU A 48 33.22 11.55 2.33
C GLU A 48 34.24 12.69 2.42
N THR A 49 33.99 13.68 3.28
CA THR A 49 34.87 14.86 3.41
C THR A 49 36.05 14.60 4.35
N CYS A 50 35.84 13.87 5.45
CA CYS A 50 36.86 13.69 6.49
C CYS A 50 37.26 12.23 6.74
N GLY A 51 36.65 11.27 6.03
CA GLY A 51 36.96 9.84 6.13
C GLY A 51 36.63 9.19 7.47
N THR A 52 35.95 9.90 8.38
CA THR A 52 35.66 9.38 9.72
C THR A 52 34.55 8.35 9.66
N HIS A 53 34.80 7.20 10.29
CA HIS A 53 33.81 6.13 10.50
C HIS A 53 33.03 6.41 11.76
N TYR A 54 31.71 6.36 11.67
CA TYR A 54 30.84 6.51 12.82
C TYR A 54 29.53 5.74 12.59
N ASP A 55 28.88 5.41 13.69
CA ASP A 55 27.66 4.62 13.70
C ASP A 55 26.46 5.54 13.88
N VAL A 56 25.46 5.38 13.02
CA VAL A 56 24.25 6.21 13.04
C VAL A 56 23.04 5.33 13.27
N ASN A 57 22.26 5.67 14.30
CA ASN A 57 21.03 4.98 14.65
C ASN A 57 19.92 5.30 13.62
N ALA A 58 18.99 4.36 13.42
CA ALA A 58 17.82 4.44 12.55
C ALA A 58 17.03 5.75 12.67
N SER A 59 16.92 6.31 13.88
CA SER A 59 16.19 7.55 14.14
C SER A 59 16.84 8.79 13.50
N GLU A 60 18.17 8.88 13.53
CA GLU A 60 18.93 9.94 12.87
C GLU A 60 19.05 9.69 11.37
N PHE A 61 19.15 8.42 10.99
CA PHE A 61 19.12 8.02 9.59
C PHE A 61 17.81 8.40 8.91
N THR A 62 16.66 8.30 9.57
CA THR A 62 15.34 8.59 8.97
C THR A 62 15.03 10.09 8.88
N LYS A 63 15.73 10.96 9.63
CA LYS A 63 15.49 12.42 9.65
C LYS A 63 15.87 13.15 8.36
N THR A 64 16.82 12.64 7.60
CA THR A 64 17.26 13.31 6.36
C THR A 64 16.65 12.65 5.12
N HIS A 65 16.04 13.47 4.25
CA HIS A 65 15.41 13.02 2.99
C HIS A 65 16.40 12.95 1.81
N PHE A 66 17.57 13.59 1.91
CA PHE A 66 18.54 13.67 0.81
C PHE A 66 19.54 12.51 0.84
N SER A 67 19.43 11.62 -0.14
CA SER A 67 20.35 10.51 -0.40
C SER A 67 20.88 10.57 -1.83
N LYS A 68 22.11 10.06 -2.02
CA LYS A 68 22.72 9.76 -3.32
C LYS A 68 22.92 8.24 -3.37
N HIS A 69 22.56 7.61 -4.47
CA HIS A 69 22.75 6.17 -4.62
C HIS A 69 23.16 5.81 -6.04
N ARG A 70 23.94 4.74 -6.16
CA ARG A 70 24.31 4.08 -7.41
C ARG A 70 24.15 2.57 -7.19
N SER A 71 23.11 2.00 -7.79
CA SER A 71 22.81 0.57 -7.75
C SER A 71 23.13 -0.10 -9.07
N VAL A 72 23.62 -1.34 -9.00
CA VAL A 72 23.75 -2.24 -10.14
C VAL A 72 22.96 -3.50 -9.82
N THR A 73 22.06 -3.92 -10.68
CA THR A 73 21.32 -5.18 -10.50
C THR A 73 22.28 -6.35 -10.72
N LYS A 74 22.46 -7.20 -9.70
CA LYS A 74 23.27 -8.42 -9.80
C LYS A 74 22.37 -9.63 -9.58
N THR A 75 22.32 -10.51 -10.57
CA THR A 75 21.65 -11.81 -10.45
C THR A 75 22.50 -12.72 -9.56
N LYS A 76 21.95 -13.15 -8.42
CA LYS A 76 22.57 -14.17 -7.57
C LYS A 76 21.66 -15.40 -7.53
N VAL A 77 22.26 -16.57 -7.67
CA VAL A 77 21.57 -17.85 -7.46
C VAL A 77 21.52 -18.07 -5.94
N GLU A 78 20.33 -18.02 -5.37
CA GLU A 78 20.11 -18.32 -3.96
C GLU A 78 19.01 -19.40 -3.88
N LYS A 79 19.35 -20.57 -3.31
CA LYS A 79 18.46 -21.75 -3.20
C LYS A 79 17.87 -22.25 -4.53
N GLY A 80 18.67 -22.30 -5.59
CA GLY A 80 18.27 -22.88 -6.88
C GLY A 80 17.40 -21.97 -7.76
N ALA A 81 17.06 -20.77 -7.29
CA ALA A 81 16.37 -19.74 -8.08
C ALA A 81 17.34 -18.61 -8.44
N LEU A 82 17.28 -18.16 -9.70
CA LEU A 82 17.95 -16.93 -10.15
C LEU A 82 17.19 -15.73 -9.60
N VAL A 83 17.69 -15.12 -8.52
CA VAL A 83 17.09 -13.94 -7.93
C VAL A 83 17.88 -12.71 -8.38
N ASN A 84 17.23 -11.85 -9.16
CA ASN A 84 17.81 -10.58 -9.57
C ASN A 84 17.67 -9.58 -8.42
N ARG A 85 18.77 -9.24 -7.74
CA ARG A 85 18.75 -8.31 -6.60
C ARG A 85 19.49 -7.01 -6.93
N PRO A 86 18.96 -5.85 -6.53
CA PRO A 86 19.71 -4.60 -6.60
C PRO A 86 20.90 -4.67 -5.64
N HIS A 87 22.11 -4.61 -6.20
CA HIS A 87 23.35 -4.48 -5.45
C HIS A 87 23.78 -3.01 -5.45
N TYR A 88 23.68 -2.35 -4.31
CA TYR A 88 24.13 -0.96 -4.18
C TYR A 88 25.66 -0.94 -4.13
N ASN A 89 26.31 -0.44 -5.17
CA ASN A 89 27.77 -0.24 -5.18
C ASN A 89 28.15 1.01 -4.38
N TYR A 90 27.24 1.96 -4.28
CA TYR A 90 27.46 3.19 -3.54
C TYR A 90 26.11 3.75 -3.07
N TYR A 91 26.04 4.10 -1.79
CA TYR A 91 24.90 4.77 -1.20
C TYR A 91 25.43 5.76 -0.16
N ALA A 92 25.09 7.03 -0.29
CA ALA A 92 25.50 8.07 0.64
C ALA A 92 24.30 8.90 1.07
N LYS A 93 24.28 9.30 2.34
CA LYS A 93 23.21 10.09 2.92
C LYS A 93 23.78 11.33 3.59
N LYS A 94 23.06 12.46 3.53
CA LYS A 94 23.45 13.64 4.32
C LYS A 94 23.21 13.35 5.80
N LEU A 95 24.27 13.27 6.58
CA LEU A 95 24.26 13.00 8.02
C LEU A 95 25.13 14.03 8.74
N HIS A 96 24.89 14.24 10.03
CA HIS A 96 25.75 15.11 10.83
C HIS A 96 27.07 14.38 11.09
N CYS A 97 28.19 15.02 10.77
CA CYS A 97 29.51 14.42 11.01
C CYS A 97 30.08 14.96 12.33
N PRO A 98 30.44 14.10 13.30
CA PRO A 98 30.96 14.54 14.60
C PRO A 98 32.30 15.28 14.48
N LYS A 99 33.10 14.97 13.45
CA LYS A 99 34.40 15.62 13.21
C LYS A 99 34.31 16.93 12.42
N CYS A 100 33.34 17.05 11.50
CA CYS A 100 33.17 18.26 10.70
C CYS A 100 32.20 19.28 11.33
N GLY A 101 31.39 18.87 12.31
CA GLY A 101 30.38 19.73 12.96
C GLY A 101 29.25 20.20 12.02
N LYS A 102 29.17 19.66 10.80
CA LYS A 102 28.19 20.06 9.78
C LYS A 102 27.60 18.84 9.07
N LYS A 103 26.43 19.03 8.44
CA LYS A 103 25.77 17.99 7.63
C LYS A 103 26.60 17.72 6.37
N GLN A 104 27.13 16.52 6.24
CA GLN A 104 27.93 16.08 5.10
C GLN A 104 27.38 14.78 4.51
N TYR A 105 27.74 14.49 3.27
CA TYR A 105 27.46 13.18 2.71
C TYR A 105 28.35 12.15 3.40
N ALA A 106 27.71 11.10 3.92
CA ALA A 106 28.39 9.94 4.47
C ALA A 106 27.94 8.69 3.71
N GLN A 107 28.92 7.94 3.20
CA GLN A 107 28.71 6.68 2.53
C GLN A 107 28.30 5.61 3.55
N VAL A 108 27.21 4.91 3.27
CA VAL A 108 26.71 3.82 4.09
C VAL A 108 27.38 2.54 3.63
N LEU A 109 28.35 2.09 4.42
CA LEU A 109 29.15 0.91 4.10
C LEU A 109 28.31 -0.36 4.17
N ASN A 110 27.29 -0.37 5.04
CA ASN A 110 26.45 -1.54 5.25
C ASN A 110 25.15 -1.60 4.43
N VAL A 111 25.04 -0.84 3.33
CA VAL A 111 23.78 -0.70 2.58
C VAL A 111 23.19 -2.03 2.08
N ASN A 112 24.03 -3.02 1.75
CA ASN A 112 23.56 -4.28 1.17
C ASN A 112 23.04 -5.26 2.23
N GLU A 113 23.62 -5.27 3.44
CA GLU A 113 23.12 -6.08 4.56
C GLU A 113 21.79 -5.51 5.08
N ILE A 114 21.76 -4.19 5.21
CA ILE A 114 20.57 -3.38 5.47
C ILE A 114 19.45 -3.77 4.49
N ASN A 115 19.73 -3.73 3.18
CA ASN A 115 18.72 -4.03 2.18
C ASN A 115 18.24 -5.50 2.29
N ARG A 116 19.15 -6.44 2.55
CA ARG A 116 18.79 -7.87 2.69
C ARG A 116 17.90 -8.14 3.91
N MET A 117 18.16 -7.48 5.03
CA MET A 117 17.33 -7.57 6.23
C MET A 117 15.97 -6.88 6.02
N THR A 118 15.99 -5.66 5.48
CA THR A 118 14.78 -4.88 5.21
C THR A 118 13.90 -5.53 4.14
N GLU A 119 14.45 -6.15 3.09
CA GLU A 119 13.69 -6.79 2.00
C GLU A 119 12.85 -7.96 2.51
N LYS A 120 13.46 -8.90 3.25
CA LYS A 120 12.73 -10.03 3.85
C LYS A 120 11.64 -9.56 4.81
N PHE A 121 11.95 -8.50 5.56
CA PHE A 121 11.05 -7.94 6.54
C PHE A 121 9.88 -7.19 5.88
N MET A 122 10.15 -6.36 4.87
CA MET A 122 9.18 -5.70 4.01
C MET A 122 8.28 -6.69 3.30
N LEU A 123 8.82 -7.78 2.75
CA LEU A 123 8.01 -8.82 2.10
C LEU A 123 7.05 -9.50 3.08
N ARG A 124 7.50 -9.81 4.30
CA ARG A 124 6.66 -10.45 5.33
C ARG A 124 5.58 -9.52 5.85
N LEU A 125 5.93 -8.26 6.12
CA LEU A 125 4.97 -7.21 6.50
C LEU A 125 3.99 -6.91 5.37
N GLY A 126 4.49 -6.81 4.14
CA GLY A 126 3.71 -6.56 2.93
C GLY A 126 2.69 -7.65 2.72
N LEU A 127 3.09 -8.92 2.83
CA LEU A 127 2.16 -10.05 2.73
C LEU A 127 1.08 -9.99 3.82
N ARG A 128 1.46 -9.71 5.07
CA ARG A 128 0.50 -9.59 6.18
C ARG A 128 -0.52 -8.45 5.94
N TRP A 129 -0.05 -7.31 5.44
CA TRP A 129 -0.92 -6.17 5.11
C TRP A 129 -1.79 -6.41 3.87
N LEU A 130 -1.31 -7.15 2.87
CA LEU A 130 -2.13 -7.59 1.73
C LEU A 130 -3.27 -8.49 2.18
N ILE A 131 -3.01 -9.40 3.13
CA ILE A 131 -4.06 -10.26 3.72
C ILE A 131 -5.10 -9.40 4.45
N ILE A 132 -4.66 -8.44 5.29
CA ILE A 132 -5.57 -7.52 5.99
C ILE A 132 -6.40 -6.69 5.01
N MET A 133 -5.77 -6.21 3.92
CA MET A 133 -6.45 -5.45 2.86
C MET A 133 -7.52 -6.31 2.18
N ALA A 134 -7.20 -7.55 1.83
CA ALA A 134 -8.12 -8.48 1.18
C ALA A 134 -9.31 -8.85 2.09
N ILE A 135 -9.06 -9.14 3.37
CA ILE A 135 -10.11 -9.46 4.35
C ILE A 135 -11.04 -8.25 4.55
N GLY A 136 -10.48 -7.06 4.76
CA GLY A 136 -11.28 -5.84 4.94
C GLY A 136 -12.10 -5.49 3.70
N GLY A 137 -11.51 -5.61 2.50
CA GLY A 137 -12.21 -5.41 1.24
C GLY A 137 -13.37 -6.42 1.06
N ALA A 138 -13.14 -7.69 1.37
CA ALA A 138 -14.16 -8.73 1.32
C ALA A 138 -15.31 -8.46 2.30
N MET A 139 -15.01 -8.00 3.52
CA MET A 139 -16.03 -7.62 4.50
C MET A 139 -16.89 -6.45 4.04
N ILE A 140 -16.27 -5.42 3.43
CA ILE A 140 -17.01 -4.26 2.89
C ILE A 140 -17.95 -4.70 1.75
N LEU A 141 -17.45 -5.55 0.85
CA LEU A 141 -18.25 -6.09 -0.26
C LEU A 141 -19.40 -6.98 0.24
N ALA A 142 -19.14 -7.84 1.23
CA ALA A 142 -20.17 -8.70 1.83
C ALA A 142 -21.27 -7.90 2.55
N THR A 143 -20.93 -6.76 3.14
CA THR A 143 -21.93 -5.88 3.79
C THR A 143 -22.75 -5.12 2.74
N ALA A 144 -22.15 -4.75 1.61
CA ALA A 144 -22.81 -4.02 0.53
C ALA A 144 -23.74 -4.89 -0.34
N SER A 145 -23.53 -6.21 -0.38
CA SER A 145 -24.39 -7.12 -1.15
C SER A 145 -25.81 -7.23 -0.59
N ILE A 146 -25.99 -7.03 0.72
CA ILE A 146 -27.28 -7.10 1.41
C ILE A 146 -28.24 -6.01 0.87
N PRO A 147 -27.93 -4.70 0.94
CA PRO A 147 -28.83 -3.66 0.44
C PRO A 147 -29.04 -3.72 -1.09
N LEU A 148 -28.03 -4.13 -1.87
CA LEU A 148 -28.17 -4.28 -3.32
C LEU A 148 -29.19 -5.35 -3.71
N HIS A 149 -29.23 -6.47 -2.99
CA HIS A 149 -30.19 -7.55 -3.23
C HIS A 149 -31.63 -7.09 -2.99
N PHE A 150 -31.87 -6.29 -1.94
CA PHE A 150 -33.19 -5.74 -1.65
C PHE A 150 -33.66 -4.72 -2.70
N VAL A 151 -32.77 -3.84 -3.19
CA VAL A 151 -33.16 -2.88 -4.24
C VAL A 151 -33.43 -3.58 -5.57
N ASP A 152 -32.68 -4.61 -5.92
CA ASP A 152 -32.93 -5.39 -7.14
C ASP A 152 -34.28 -6.12 -7.07
N GLN A 153 -34.62 -6.68 -5.91
CA GLN A 153 -35.91 -7.35 -5.68
C GLN A 153 -37.10 -6.39 -5.77
N ALA A 154 -36.99 -5.19 -5.18
CA ALA A 154 -38.02 -4.15 -5.29
C ALA A 154 -38.20 -3.63 -6.72
N ARG A 155 -37.13 -3.61 -7.52
CA ARG A 155 -37.20 -3.24 -8.94
C ARG A 155 -37.89 -4.33 -9.76
N LYS A 156 -37.60 -5.61 -9.51
CA LYS A 156 -38.26 -6.73 -10.20
C LYS A 156 -39.77 -6.70 -9.99
N GLN A 157 -40.22 -6.50 -8.74
CA GLN A 157 -41.64 -6.34 -8.42
C GLN A 157 -42.27 -5.16 -9.18
N ASN A 158 -41.67 -3.96 -9.13
CA ASN A 158 -42.20 -2.81 -9.88
C ASN A 158 -42.29 -3.05 -11.39
N ILE A 159 -41.35 -3.80 -11.98
CA ILE A 159 -41.36 -4.12 -13.42
C ILE A 159 -42.48 -5.11 -13.75
N GLU A 160 -42.73 -6.09 -12.88
CA GLU A 160 -43.83 -7.05 -13.02
C GLU A 160 -45.19 -6.33 -12.89
N ASP A 161 -45.36 -5.49 -11.87
CA ASP A 161 -46.57 -4.68 -11.67
C ASP A 161 -46.85 -3.77 -12.89
N LEU A 162 -45.80 -3.13 -13.44
CA LEU A 162 -45.93 -2.29 -14.64
C LEU A 162 -46.28 -3.09 -15.90
N LYS A 163 -45.85 -4.35 -16.00
CA LYS A 163 -46.21 -5.22 -17.12
C LYS A 163 -47.67 -5.68 -16.99
N GLU A 164 -48.09 -6.01 -15.79
CA GLU A 164 -49.46 -6.43 -15.49
C GLU A 164 -50.45 -5.29 -15.76
N GLN A 165 -50.19 -4.08 -15.24
CA GLN A 165 -50.98 -2.89 -15.54
C GLN A 165 -51.08 -2.59 -17.05
N ARG A 166 -49.97 -2.75 -17.78
CA ARG A 166 -49.96 -2.54 -19.22
C ARG A 166 -50.81 -3.61 -19.93
N TYR A 167 -50.70 -4.86 -19.50
CA TYR A 167 -51.48 -5.96 -20.05
C TYR A 167 -52.98 -5.77 -19.82
N ASP A 168 -53.39 -5.36 -18.61
CA ASP A 168 -54.77 -5.05 -18.27
C ASP A 168 -55.32 -3.88 -19.10
N GLN A 169 -54.53 -2.81 -19.28
CA GLN A 169 -54.91 -1.71 -20.19
C GLN A 169 -55.07 -2.17 -21.65
N PHE A 170 -54.22 -3.08 -22.13
CA PHE A 170 -54.37 -3.65 -23.47
C PHE A 170 -55.64 -4.50 -23.58
N LYS A 171 -55.94 -5.27 -22.54
CA LYS A 171 -57.15 -6.09 -22.44
C LYS A 171 -58.42 -5.25 -22.48
N GLU A 172 -58.49 -4.19 -21.68
CA GLU A 172 -59.61 -3.25 -21.66
C GLU A 172 -59.79 -2.52 -23.00
N ARG A 173 -58.68 -2.16 -23.67
CA ARG A 173 -58.73 -1.38 -24.92
C ARG A 173 -59.12 -2.19 -26.14
N TYR A 174 -58.77 -3.48 -26.20
CA TYR A 174 -58.99 -4.33 -27.36
C TYR A 174 -60.01 -5.46 -27.13
N GLY A 175 -60.56 -5.59 -25.92
CA GLY A 175 -61.72 -6.43 -25.63
C GLY A 175 -61.49 -7.93 -25.84
N VAL A 176 -60.29 -8.43 -25.53
CA VAL A 176 -59.99 -9.87 -25.46
C VAL A 176 -60.10 -10.36 -24.03
#